data_AF-A0A8E4EX87-F1
#
_entry.id   AF-A0A8E4EX87-F1
#
_cell.length_a   1.000
_cell.length_b   1.000
_cell.length_c   1.000
_cell.angle_alpha   90.00
_cell.angle_beta   90.00
_cell.angle_gamma   90.00
#
_symmetry.space_group_name_H-M   'P 1'
#
loop_
_entity.id
_entity.type
_entity.pdbx_description
1 polymer ?
#
loop_
_entity_poly.entity_id
_entity_poly.type
_entity_poly.pdbx_seq_one_letter_code
_entity_poly.pdbx_strand_id
1 'polypeptide(L)'
;MSTTLLQSDLPGLPLRHRGKVRDVFDIPRERLPADAPPGDYLLMVATDRLSAFDVVLPDPIPGKGEMLCQVSNFWFHKTDHLMPNHLVDIRVEQVLPDGVDPALYAKRAVVTRKLKPVPVEAIARGYLIGSGWKDYQRTGKISGIELPDGLRQAEKLPEPIFTPSTKAAVGDHDENIDFDAMVKTVGAELAERVRDATLRIYRFAADFAAERGILLADTKFEFGTDADGRLYIMDEMLTPDSSRYWPADQYELGTSPPSYDKQFVRDYLETLDWGKTAPGPSLPAEVIERTRAKYAEALQRLAGISVD
;
A
#
# COMPACT_ATOMS: atom_id res chain seq x y z
N MET A 1 12.07 -0.37 -22.51
CA MET A 1 12.22 -1.73 -21.94
C MET A 1 11.98 -1.64 -20.45
N SER A 2 11.17 -2.53 -19.89
CA SER A 2 10.92 -2.58 -18.45
C SER A 2 12.21 -2.92 -17.69
N THR A 3 12.52 -2.17 -16.65
CA THR A 3 13.63 -2.52 -15.75
C THR A 3 13.13 -3.48 -14.67
N THR A 4 14.04 -4.31 -14.14
CA THR A 4 13.73 -5.30 -13.10
C THR A 4 14.69 -5.14 -11.93
N LEU A 5 14.16 -4.97 -10.72
CA LEU A 5 14.93 -4.88 -9.47
C LEU A 5 14.30 -5.75 -8.39
N LEU A 6 14.91 -6.90 -8.09
CA LEU A 6 14.50 -7.76 -6.97
C LEU A 6 15.07 -7.30 -5.63
N GLN A 7 16.27 -6.71 -5.64
CA GLN A 7 16.96 -6.24 -4.46
C GLN A 7 17.79 -5.03 -4.83
N SER A 8 17.69 -3.98 -4.00
CA SER A 8 18.57 -2.83 -4.11
C SER A 8 19.89 -3.09 -3.37
N ASP A 9 20.99 -2.78 -4.05
CA ASP A 9 22.34 -2.80 -3.49
C ASP A 9 22.90 -1.38 -3.57
N LEU A 10 22.96 -0.72 -2.40
CA LEU A 10 23.31 0.68 -2.26
C LEU A 10 24.45 0.80 -1.25
N PRO A 11 25.71 0.60 -1.68
CA PRO A 11 26.85 0.57 -0.78
C PRO A 11 27.01 1.89 -0.02
N GLY A 12 27.21 1.79 1.29
CA GLY A 12 27.35 2.98 2.16
C GLY A 12 26.03 3.65 2.55
N LEU A 13 24.87 3.09 2.19
CA LEU A 13 23.60 3.38 2.84
C LEU A 13 23.27 2.25 3.84
N PRO A 14 23.10 2.55 5.15
CA PRO A 14 22.70 1.54 6.11
C PRO A 14 21.33 0.94 5.78
N LEU A 15 21.28 -0.36 5.51
CA LEU A 15 20.03 -1.08 5.30
C LEU A 15 19.26 -1.15 6.62
N ARG A 16 18.07 -0.54 6.64
CA ARG A 16 17.20 -0.53 7.82
C ARG A 16 16.37 -1.81 7.90
N HIS A 17 15.68 -2.15 6.81
CA HIS A 17 14.98 -3.42 6.66
C HIS A 17 14.65 -3.70 5.20
N ARG A 18 14.42 -4.98 4.88
CA ARG A 18 13.76 -5.39 3.63
C ARG A 18 12.41 -5.99 3.98
N GLY A 19 11.35 -5.31 3.56
CA GLY A 19 10.01 -5.84 3.62
C GLY A 19 9.72 -6.77 2.45
N LYS A 20 8.46 -7.23 2.34
CA LYS A 20 8.00 -8.09 1.24
C LYS A 20 8.30 -7.48 -0.14
N VAL A 21 8.09 -6.17 -0.31
CA VAL A 21 8.16 -5.48 -1.62
C VAL A 21 8.98 -4.19 -1.63
N ARG A 22 9.58 -3.79 -0.50
CA ARG A 22 10.34 -2.56 -0.37
C ARG A 22 11.64 -2.81 0.39
N ASP A 23 12.69 -2.12 -0.03
CA ASP A 23 13.95 -2.02 0.69
C ASP A 23 14.04 -0.60 1.27
N VAL A 24 14.37 -0.47 2.55
CA VAL A 24 14.43 0.83 3.23
C VAL A 24 15.82 1.02 3.82
N PHE A 25 16.41 2.18 3.56
CA PHE A 25 17.73 2.55 4.02
C PHE A 25 17.64 3.81 4.87
N ASP A 26 18.41 3.87 5.95
CA ASP A 26 18.67 5.15 6.64
C ASP A 26 19.61 5.99 5.75
N ILE A 27 19.40 7.31 5.65
CA ILE A 27 20.27 8.21 4.89
C ILE A 27 21.21 8.93 5.88
N PRO A 28 22.53 8.68 5.83
CA PRO A 28 23.49 9.38 6.68
C PRO A 28 23.54 10.88 6.39
N ARG A 29 23.83 11.70 7.41
CA ARG A 29 23.83 13.17 7.30
C ARG A 29 24.77 13.69 6.23
N GLU A 30 25.90 13.03 6.04
CA GLU A 30 26.93 13.33 5.04
C GLU A 30 26.49 13.10 3.60
N ARG A 31 25.39 12.35 3.37
CA ARG A 31 24.79 12.15 2.04
C ARG A 31 23.60 13.06 1.78
N LEU A 32 23.15 13.83 2.77
CA LEU A 32 22.08 14.80 2.58
C LEU A 32 22.65 16.11 1.98
N PRO A 33 21.88 16.79 1.11
CA PRO A 33 22.20 18.15 0.69
C PRO A 33 22.54 19.07 1.87
N ALA A 34 23.41 20.06 1.63
CA ALA A 34 23.85 20.97 2.69
C ALA A 34 22.68 21.77 3.30
N ASP A 35 21.69 22.10 2.47
CA ASP A 35 20.44 22.81 2.76
C ASP A 35 19.28 21.88 3.17
N ALA A 36 19.51 20.57 3.30
CA ALA A 36 18.50 19.66 3.82
C ALA A 36 18.05 20.10 5.22
N PRO A 37 16.72 20.14 5.49
CA PRO A 37 16.23 20.48 6.81
C PRO A 37 16.77 19.56 7.90
N PRO A 38 16.79 19.99 9.17
CA PRO A 38 17.12 19.10 10.28
C PRO A 38 16.15 17.93 10.36
N GLY A 39 16.68 16.73 10.60
CA GLY A 39 15.89 15.52 10.78
C GLY A 39 16.61 14.27 10.29
N ASP A 40 15.99 13.13 10.56
CA ASP A 40 16.41 11.84 10.01
C ASP A 40 15.59 11.54 8.76
N TYR A 41 16.25 10.96 7.77
CA TYR A 41 15.65 10.65 6.47
C TYR A 41 15.86 9.20 6.07
N LEU A 42 14.93 8.68 5.30
CA LEU A 42 14.98 7.33 4.74
C LEU A 42 14.95 7.40 3.22
N LEU A 43 15.69 6.48 2.58
CA LEU A 43 15.48 6.16 1.18
C LEU A 43 14.62 4.90 1.13
N MET A 44 13.43 5.02 0.54
CA MET A 44 12.52 3.88 0.34
C MET A 44 12.55 3.48 -1.12
N VAL A 45 12.88 2.23 -1.41
CA VAL A 45 12.96 1.68 -2.77
C VAL A 45 11.90 0.60 -2.94
N ALA A 46 10.94 0.83 -3.83
CA ALA A 46 9.97 -0.17 -4.27
C ALA A 46 10.61 -1.15 -5.26
N THR A 47 10.57 -2.43 -4.92
CA THR A 47 11.14 -3.49 -5.75
C THR A 47 10.06 -4.16 -6.59
N ASP A 48 10.51 -4.97 -7.55
CA ASP A 48 9.63 -5.74 -8.43
C ASP A 48 9.21 -7.08 -7.80
N ARG A 49 9.54 -7.27 -6.51
CA ARG A 49 9.08 -8.41 -5.72
C ARG A 49 7.56 -8.41 -5.58
N LEU A 50 7.02 -9.62 -5.54
CA LEU A 50 5.62 -9.88 -5.32
C LEU A 50 5.46 -10.85 -4.16
N SER A 51 4.49 -10.58 -3.28
CA SER A 51 4.09 -11.54 -2.26
C SER A 51 2.63 -11.96 -2.44
N ALA A 52 2.35 -13.22 -2.17
CA ALA A 52 1.01 -13.80 -2.10
C ALA A 52 0.97 -14.79 -0.93
N PHE A 53 -0.14 -14.80 -0.18
CA PHE A 53 -0.30 -15.63 1.03
C PHE A 53 0.89 -15.48 2.00
N ASP A 54 1.32 -14.24 2.23
CA ASP A 54 2.46 -13.86 3.09
C ASP A 54 3.85 -14.37 2.69
N VAL A 55 3.96 -15.07 1.56
CA VAL A 55 5.24 -15.53 1.00
C VAL A 55 5.67 -14.62 -0.15
N VAL A 56 6.94 -14.21 -0.15
CA VAL A 56 7.57 -13.53 -1.30
C VAL A 56 7.91 -14.57 -2.36
N LEU A 57 7.43 -14.36 -3.59
CA LEU A 57 7.64 -15.25 -4.72
C LEU A 57 9.03 -15.03 -5.34
N PRO A 58 9.63 -16.08 -5.95
CA PRO A 58 10.95 -15.98 -6.55
C PRO A 58 10.96 -15.10 -7.82
N ASP A 59 9.85 -15.06 -8.57
CA ASP A 59 9.78 -14.34 -9.84
C ASP A 59 9.30 -12.88 -9.65
N PRO A 60 9.97 -11.91 -10.28
CA PRO A 60 9.56 -10.51 -10.24
C PRO A 60 8.36 -10.25 -11.16
N ILE A 61 7.66 -9.16 -10.89
CA ILE A 61 6.80 -8.49 -11.88
C ILE A 61 7.56 -7.28 -12.40
N PRO A 62 8.19 -7.34 -13.60
CA PRO A 62 9.05 -6.27 -14.10
C PRO A 62 8.37 -4.89 -14.07
N GLY A 63 9.06 -3.87 -13.58
CA GLY A 63 8.57 -2.50 -13.45
C GLY A 63 7.46 -2.27 -12.41
N LYS A 64 7.02 -3.28 -11.66
CA LYS A 64 6.01 -3.14 -10.60
C LYS A 64 6.40 -2.06 -9.59
N GLY A 65 7.63 -2.07 -9.10
CA GLY A 65 8.11 -1.09 -8.12
C GLY A 65 7.99 0.35 -8.63
N GLU A 66 8.30 0.58 -9.91
CA GLU A 66 8.15 1.88 -10.55
C GLU A 66 6.67 2.31 -10.65
N MET A 67 5.79 1.38 -11.03
CA MET A 67 4.37 1.68 -11.17
C MET A 67 3.74 2.01 -9.82
N LEU A 68 4.00 1.21 -8.77
CA LEU A 68 3.42 1.43 -7.44
C LEU A 68 3.95 2.70 -6.77
N CYS A 69 5.25 3.00 -6.94
CA CYS A 69 5.84 4.24 -6.46
C CYS A 69 5.19 5.46 -7.12
N GLN A 70 4.99 5.43 -8.44
CA GLN A 70 4.33 6.52 -9.16
C GLN A 70 2.86 6.68 -8.78
N VAL A 71 2.12 5.59 -8.53
CA VAL A 71 0.76 5.67 -7.99
C VAL A 71 0.76 6.36 -6.61
N SER A 72 1.67 5.98 -5.72
CA SER A 72 1.78 6.60 -4.39
C SER A 72 2.12 8.09 -4.51
N ASN A 73 3.11 8.46 -5.33
CA ASN A 73 3.51 9.86 -5.54
C ASN A 73 2.36 10.71 -6.10
N PHE A 74 1.60 10.15 -7.06
CA PHE A 74 0.40 10.79 -7.57
C PHE A 74 -0.60 11.07 -6.45
N TRP A 75 -0.90 10.09 -5.61
CA TRP A 75 -1.86 10.24 -4.52
C TRP A 75 -1.38 11.18 -3.43
N PHE A 76 -0.10 11.13 -3.05
CA PHE A 76 0.49 12.07 -2.09
C PHE A 76 0.34 13.51 -2.56
N HIS A 77 0.65 13.78 -3.83
CA HIS A 77 0.44 15.11 -4.40
C HIS A 77 -1.05 15.48 -4.46
N LYS A 78 -1.90 14.56 -4.93
CA LYS A 78 -3.34 14.80 -5.08
C LYS A 78 -4.03 15.11 -3.76
N THR A 79 -3.53 14.56 -2.64
CA THR A 79 -4.15 14.66 -1.31
C THR A 79 -3.38 15.58 -0.34
N ASP A 80 -2.37 16.31 -0.81
CA ASP A 80 -1.55 17.20 0.03
C ASP A 80 -2.38 18.29 0.76
N HIS A 81 -3.46 18.74 0.11
CA HIS A 81 -4.44 19.68 0.69
C HIS A 81 -5.33 19.06 1.79
N LEU A 82 -5.32 17.74 1.96
CA LEU A 82 -6.07 17.03 3.00
C LEU A 82 -5.20 16.83 4.25
N MET A 83 -3.95 16.42 4.09
CA MET A 83 -2.99 16.23 5.17
C MET A 83 -1.54 16.14 4.67
N PRO A 84 -0.54 16.42 5.52
CA PRO A 84 0.86 16.27 5.14
C PRO A 84 1.25 14.79 5.02
N ASN A 85 2.21 14.50 4.15
CA ASN A 85 2.78 13.18 3.97
C ASN A 85 4.29 13.15 4.29
N HIS A 86 4.89 11.96 4.30
CA HIS A 86 6.28 11.78 4.68
C HIS A 86 7.32 12.16 3.60
N LEU A 87 6.91 12.49 2.37
CA LEU A 87 7.84 12.85 1.29
C LEU A 87 8.54 14.18 1.61
N VAL A 88 9.76 14.33 1.08
CA VAL A 88 10.54 15.56 1.21
C VAL A 88 11.10 15.98 -0.14
N ASP A 89 11.40 17.26 -0.27
CA ASP A 89 11.99 17.84 -1.47
C ASP A 89 13.51 17.60 -1.52
N ILE A 90 13.89 16.31 -1.50
CA ILE A 90 15.26 15.85 -1.70
C ILE A 90 15.24 14.86 -2.84
N ARG A 91 15.99 15.13 -3.91
CA ARG A 91 15.99 14.28 -5.10
C ARG A 91 16.74 12.99 -4.79
N VAL A 92 16.21 11.87 -5.28
CA VAL A 92 16.81 10.54 -5.05
C VAL A 92 18.27 10.52 -5.51
N GLU A 93 18.60 11.08 -6.68
CA GLU A 93 19.97 11.08 -7.19
C GLU A 93 20.98 11.78 -6.27
N GLN A 94 20.55 12.69 -5.39
CA GLN A 94 21.43 13.41 -4.48
C GLN A 94 21.88 12.56 -3.30
N VAL A 95 21.14 11.49 -2.98
CA VAL A 95 21.41 10.63 -1.82
C VAL A 95 21.92 9.24 -2.21
N LEU A 96 21.97 8.93 -3.51
CA LEU A 96 22.51 7.66 -4.02
C LEU A 96 24.04 7.59 -3.83
N PRO A 97 24.60 6.40 -3.60
CA PRO A 97 26.04 6.19 -3.61
C PRO A 97 26.70 6.49 -4.97
N ASP A 98 27.96 6.90 -4.94
CA ASP A 98 28.75 7.12 -6.16
C ASP A 98 28.82 5.85 -7.01
N GLY A 99 28.69 5.99 -8.33
CA GLY A 99 28.73 4.87 -9.28
C GLY A 99 27.42 4.08 -9.41
N VAL A 100 26.40 4.38 -8.60
CA VAL A 100 25.05 3.83 -8.78
C VAL A 100 24.34 4.59 -9.90
N ASP A 101 23.78 3.88 -10.88
CA ASP A 101 22.97 4.48 -11.95
C ASP A 101 21.65 5.03 -11.38
N PRO A 102 21.43 6.35 -11.38
CA PRO A 102 20.19 6.94 -10.88
C PRO A 102 18.95 6.54 -11.68
N ALA A 103 19.11 6.16 -12.96
CA ALA A 103 18.00 5.82 -13.83
C ALA A 103 17.20 4.61 -13.30
N LEU A 104 17.87 3.67 -12.64
CA LEU A 104 17.25 2.49 -12.03
C LEU A 104 16.32 2.85 -10.86
N TYR A 105 16.57 3.97 -10.16
CA TYR A 105 15.87 4.36 -8.95
C TYR A 105 14.88 5.51 -9.14
N ALA A 106 15.05 6.32 -10.20
CA ALA A 106 14.31 7.56 -10.43
C ALA A 106 12.77 7.42 -10.36
N LYS A 107 12.22 6.28 -10.77
CA LYS A 107 10.76 6.03 -10.77
C LYS A 107 10.27 5.13 -9.65
N ARG A 108 11.16 4.54 -8.85
CA ARG A 108 10.84 3.52 -7.85
C ARG A 108 11.32 3.84 -6.43
N ALA A 109 12.01 4.96 -6.25
CA ALA A 109 12.52 5.37 -4.95
C ALA A 109 12.04 6.76 -4.56
N VAL A 110 11.94 6.99 -3.26
CA VAL A 110 11.59 8.28 -2.66
C VAL A 110 12.42 8.53 -1.41
N VAL A 111 12.72 9.81 -1.15
CA VAL A 111 13.31 10.25 0.12
C VAL A 111 12.17 10.69 1.04
N THR A 112 12.19 10.20 2.28
CA THR A 112 11.13 10.45 3.25
C THR A 112 11.69 10.90 4.59
N ARG A 113 10.89 11.63 5.37
CA ARG A 113 11.17 11.85 6.80
C ARG A 113 11.05 10.54 7.54
N LYS A 114 11.95 10.29 8.48
CA LYS A 114 11.81 9.21 9.44
C LYS A 114 10.84 9.63 10.53
N LEU A 115 9.64 9.06 10.49
CA LEU A 115 8.57 9.30 11.46
C LEU A 115 8.51 8.17 12.49
N LYS A 116 7.94 8.45 13.66
CA LYS A 116 7.53 7.42 14.61
C LYS A 116 6.22 6.78 14.13
N PRO A 117 6.21 5.49 13.72
CA PRO A 117 5.00 4.87 13.20
C PRO A 117 3.90 4.79 14.27
N VAL A 118 2.66 5.00 13.85
CA VAL A 118 1.47 4.64 14.63
C VAL A 118 1.26 3.13 14.46
N PRO A 119 1.20 2.34 15.55
CA PRO A 119 1.25 0.87 15.49
C PRO A 119 -0.12 0.24 15.13
N VAL A 120 -0.78 0.76 14.10
CA VAL A 120 -2.03 0.21 13.55
C VAL A 120 -2.01 0.24 12.03
N GLU A 121 -2.72 -0.68 11.42
CA GLU A 121 -3.11 -0.52 10.02
C GLU A 121 -4.48 0.16 9.95
N ALA A 122 -4.52 1.28 9.25
CA ALA A 122 -5.68 2.16 9.22
C ALA A 122 -6.50 1.88 7.95
N ILE A 123 -7.42 0.92 8.04
CA ILE A 123 -8.18 0.44 6.89
C ILE A 123 -9.51 1.19 6.77
N ALA A 124 -9.80 1.70 5.58
CA ALA A 124 -11.12 2.18 5.19
C ALA A 124 -11.80 1.19 4.25
N ARG A 125 -13.10 0.98 4.43
CA ARG A 125 -13.92 0.12 3.56
C ARG A 125 -15.16 0.88 3.13
N GLY A 126 -15.43 0.93 1.82
CA GLY A 126 -16.73 1.37 1.30
C GLY A 126 -17.53 0.23 0.67
N TYR A 127 -16.94 -0.95 0.57
CA TYR A 127 -17.59 -2.16 0.07
C TYR A 127 -17.29 -3.36 0.97
N LEU A 128 -18.24 -4.28 1.04
CA LEU A 128 -18.18 -5.44 1.91
C LEU A 128 -17.45 -6.60 1.23
N ILE A 129 -16.14 -6.73 1.46
CA ILE A 129 -15.31 -7.78 0.84
C ILE A 129 -14.22 -8.29 1.80
N GLY A 130 -13.56 -9.38 1.43
CA GLY A 130 -12.35 -9.86 2.11
C GLY A 130 -12.60 -10.30 3.54
N SER A 131 -11.70 -9.94 4.47
CA SER A 131 -11.87 -10.24 5.90
C SER A 131 -13.13 -9.58 6.48
N GLY A 132 -13.50 -8.39 6.01
CA GLY A 132 -14.72 -7.71 6.44
C GLY A 132 -15.99 -8.51 6.09
N TRP A 133 -16.04 -9.10 4.89
CA TRP A 133 -17.15 -9.99 4.51
C TRP A 133 -17.23 -11.24 5.42
N LYS A 134 -16.08 -11.86 5.71
CA LYS A 134 -16.02 -13.04 6.61
C LYS A 134 -16.49 -12.70 8.02
N ASP A 135 -16.09 -11.56 8.57
CA ASP A 135 -16.53 -11.12 9.90
C ASP A 135 -18.03 -10.81 9.93
N TYR A 136 -18.55 -10.15 8.90
CA TYR A 136 -19.97 -9.90 8.76
C TYR A 136 -20.79 -11.19 8.68
N GLN A 137 -20.37 -12.17 7.86
CA GLN A 137 -21.06 -13.47 7.79
C GLN A 137 -21.12 -14.20 9.15
N ARG A 138 -20.09 -14.04 9.98
CA ARG A 138 -20.00 -14.68 11.29
C ARG A 138 -20.79 -13.97 12.37
N THR A 139 -20.82 -12.63 12.33
CA THR A 139 -21.26 -11.82 13.49
C THR A 139 -22.25 -10.69 13.16
N GLY A 140 -22.45 -10.36 11.89
CA GLY A 140 -23.14 -9.14 11.45
C GLY A 140 -22.32 -7.86 11.66
N LYS A 141 -21.05 -7.97 12.09
CA LYS A 141 -20.20 -6.83 12.47
C LYS A 141 -18.84 -6.85 11.77
N ILE A 142 -18.19 -5.70 11.71
CA ILE A 142 -16.78 -5.54 11.32
C ILE A 142 -16.10 -4.60 12.30
N SER A 143 -15.01 -5.00 12.94
CA SER A 143 -14.30 -4.17 13.94
C SER A 143 -15.25 -3.57 15.00
N GLY A 144 -16.24 -4.36 15.46
CA GLY A 144 -17.25 -3.94 16.43
C GLY A 144 -18.43 -3.12 15.86
N ILE A 145 -18.36 -2.69 14.59
CA ILE A 145 -19.40 -1.91 13.92
C ILE A 145 -20.50 -2.84 13.39
N GLU A 146 -21.73 -2.68 13.88
CA GLU A 146 -22.90 -3.38 13.36
C GLU A 146 -23.26 -2.90 11.96
N LEU A 147 -23.48 -3.83 11.04
CA LEU A 147 -23.92 -3.54 9.69
C LEU A 147 -25.37 -3.98 9.48
N PRO A 148 -26.10 -3.38 8.52
CA PRO A 148 -27.44 -3.82 8.16
C PRO A 148 -27.50 -5.32 7.83
N ASP A 149 -28.63 -5.96 8.12
CA ASP A 149 -28.86 -7.36 7.75
C ASP A 149 -29.03 -7.54 6.24
N GLY A 150 -28.70 -8.73 5.74
CA GLY A 150 -28.95 -9.13 4.36
C GLY A 150 -27.99 -8.56 3.31
N LEU A 151 -26.89 -7.93 3.72
CA LEU A 151 -25.86 -7.46 2.79
C LEU A 151 -25.21 -8.65 2.06
N ARG A 152 -24.87 -8.44 0.79
CA ARG A 152 -24.19 -9.43 -0.04
C ARG A 152 -22.70 -9.13 -0.16
N GLN A 153 -21.94 -10.13 -0.58
CA GLN A 153 -20.53 -9.93 -0.91
C GLN A 153 -20.37 -8.87 -2.00
N ALA A 154 -19.33 -8.05 -1.86
CA ALA A 154 -19.04 -6.88 -2.69
C ALA A 154 -20.07 -5.76 -2.62
N GLU A 155 -21.06 -5.80 -1.73
CA GLU A 155 -22.07 -4.75 -1.63
C GLU A 155 -21.48 -3.43 -1.11
N LYS A 156 -21.88 -2.31 -1.71
CA LYS A 156 -21.49 -0.98 -1.27
C LYS A 156 -22.11 -0.69 0.10
N LEU A 157 -21.29 -0.29 1.06
CA LEU A 157 -21.74 0.09 2.39
C LEU A 157 -22.49 1.43 2.32
N PRO A 158 -23.48 1.66 3.23
CA PRO A 158 -24.19 2.94 3.30
C PRO A 158 -23.25 4.14 3.47
N GLU A 159 -22.21 3.97 4.27
CA GLU A 159 -21.11 4.91 4.43
C GLU A 159 -19.78 4.15 4.56
N PRO A 160 -18.65 4.76 4.18
CA PRO A 160 -17.34 4.17 4.44
C PRO A 160 -17.07 4.05 5.93
N ILE A 161 -16.56 2.89 6.35
CA ILE A 161 -16.24 2.57 7.74
C ILE A 161 -14.73 2.45 7.95
N PHE A 162 -14.29 2.75 9.17
CA PHE A 162 -12.92 2.58 9.62
C PHE A 162 -12.78 1.28 10.40
N THR A 163 -11.90 0.38 9.95
CA THR A 163 -11.75 -0.97 10.52
C THR A 163 -10.28 -1.25 10.82
N PRO A 164 -9.74 -0.75 11.94
CA PRO A 164 -8.32 -0.87 12.23
C PRO A 164 -7.90 -2.33 12.45
N SER A 165 -6.64 -2.63 12.18
CA SER A 165 -5.99 -3.87 12.63
C SER A 165 -4.70 -3.56 13.39
N THR A 166 -4.27 -4.51 14.23
CA THR A 166 -2.93 -4.49 14.80
C THR A 166 -1.87 -4.63 13.71
N LYS A 167 -0.67 -4.11 13.97
CA LYS A 167 0.50 -4.38 13.15
C LYS A 167 1.32 -5.47 13.82
N ALA A 168 1.17 -6.71 13.38
CA ALA A 168 1.79 -7.86 14.00
C ALA A 168 3.31 -7.91 13.73
N ALA A 169 4.05 -8.65 14.56
CA ALA A 169 5.47 -8.90 14.31
C ALA A 169 5.65 -9.79 13.06
N VAL A 170 6.85 -9.78 12.48
CA VAL A 170 7.16 -10.61 11.32
C VAL A 170 6.96 -12.10 11.65
N GLY A 171 5.94 -12.71 11.04
CA GLY A 171 5.57 -14.12 11.27
C GLY A 171 4.17 -14.32 11.86
N ASP A 172 3.58 -13.25 12.42
CA ASP A 172 2.21 -13.24 12.93
C ASP A 172 1.25 -12.57 11.93
N HIS A 173 -0.06 -12.77 12.11
CA HIS A 173 -1.09 -12.15 11.28
C HIS A 173 -1.65 -10.89 11.95
N ASP A 174 -1.89 -9.85 11.14
CA ASP A 174 -2.62 -8.67 11.59
C ASP A 174 -4.04 -9.05 12.02
N GLU A 175 -4.46 -8.57 13.18
CA GLU A 175 -5.77 -8.87 13.74
C GLU A 175 -6.68 -7.65 13.65
N ASN A 176 -7.88 -7.82 13.10
CA ASN A 176 -8.91 -6.78 13.15
C ASN A 176 -9.24 -6.43 14.61
N ILE A 177 -9.15 -5.16 14.96
CA ILE A 177 -9.51 -4.65 16.29
C ILE A 177 -10.67 -3.65 16.16
N ASP A 178 -11.38 -3.42 17.26
CA ASP A 178 -12.34 -2.33 17.34
C ASP A 178 -11.65 -1.00 17.66
N PHE A 179 -12.41 0.10 17.54
CA PHE A 179 -11.90 1.44 17.78
C PHE A 179 -11.46 1.64 19.24
N ASP A 180 -12.15 1.04 20.20
CA ASP A 180 -11.82 1.16 21.63
C ASP A 180 -10.47 0.50 21.96
N ALA A 181 -10.16 -0.65 21.35
CA ALA A 181 -8.87 -1.31 21.44
C ALA A 181 -7.75 -0.45 20.83
N MET A 182 -8.01 0.20 19.69
CA MET A 182 -7.09 1.17 19.11
C MET A 182 -6.86 2.36 20.07
N VAL A 183 -7.92 2.94 20.63
CA VAL A 183 -7.83 4.05 21.60
C VAL A 183 -6.98 3.68 22.80
N LYS A 184 -7.12 2.46 23.34
CA LYS A 184 -6.26 1.95 24.44
C LYS A 184 -4.79 1.86 24.04
N THR A 185 -4.50 1.64 22.77
CA THR A 185 -3.14 1.45 22.25
C THR A 185 -2.44 2.78 21.96
N VAL A 186 -3.13 3.72 21.28
CA VAL A 186 -2.51 4.94 20.76
C VAL A 186 -3.00 6.23 21.43
N GLY A 187 -3.99 6.14 22.32
CA GLY A 187 -4.65 7.28 22.94
C GLY A 187 -5.79 7.83 22.09
N ALA A 188 -6.80 8.41 22.74
CA ALA A 188 -8.04 8.85 22.10
C ALA A 188 -7.82 9.90 21.01
N GLU A 189 -7.07 10.96 21.31
CA GLU A 189 -6.84 12.07 20.37
C GLU A 189 -6.17 11.60 19.07
N LEU A 190 -5.12 10.77 19.19
CA LEU A 190 -4.42 10.23 18.02
C LEU A 190 -5.30 9.25 17.25
N ALA A 191 -6.10 8.43 17.94
CA ALA A 191 -7.01 7.49 17.29
C ALA A 191 -8.08 8.20 16.45
N GLU A 192 -8.67 9.27 16.98
CA GLU A 192 -9.64 10.09 16.25
C GLU A 192 -9.01 10.75 15.02
N ARG A 193 -7.81 11.36 15.18
CA ARG A 193 -7.08 11.99 14.06
C ARG A 193 -6.77 11.00 12.95
N VAL A 194 -6.36 9.77 13.29
CA VAL A 194 -6.10 8.71 12.30
C VAL A 194 -7.38 8.27 11.60
N ARG A 195 -8.45 7.96 12.35
CA ARG A 195 -9.75 7.56 11.78
C ARG A 195 -10.28 8.62 10.81
N ASP A 196 -10.28 9.87 11.23
CA ASP A 196 -10.85 10.97 10.47
C ASP A 196 -10.02 11.24 9.20
N ALA A 197 -8.69 11.18 9.29
CA ALA A 197 -7.80 11.29 8.12
C ALA A 197 -8.01 10.12 7.14
N THR A 198 -8.08 8.88 7.64
CA THR A 198 -8.34 7.68 6.84
C THR A 198 -9.64 7.79 6.05
N LEU A 199 -10.75 8.13 6.71
CA LEU A 199 -12.05 8.24 6.04
C LEU A 199 -12.10 9.43 5.07
N ARG A 200 -11.45 10.56 5.40
CA ARG A 200 -11.39 11.73 4.52
C ARG A 200 -10.62 11.43 3.24
N ILE A 201 -9.45 10.81 3.34
CA ILE A 201 -8.65 10.42 2.16
C ILE A 201 -9.37 9.36 1.35
N TYR A 202 -9.92 8.33 2.01
CA TYR A 202 -10.65 7.27 1.32
C TYR A 202 -11.81 7.82 0.50
N ARG A 203 -12.67 8.68 1.07
CA ARG A 203 -13.81 9.28 0.35
C ARG A 203 -13.35 10.04 -0.89
N PHE A 204 -12.35 10.92 -0.71
CA PHE A 204 -11.79 11.68 -1.83
C PHE A 204 -11.23 10.76 -2.93
N ALA A 205 -10.48 9.73 -2.55
CA ALA A 205 -9.89 8.78 -3.51
C ALA A 205 -10.94 7.91 -4.21
N ALA A 206 -11.97 7.48 -3.47
CA ALA A 206 -13.07 6.69 -4.02
C ALA A 206 -13.89 7.48 -5.05
N ASP A 207 -14.22 8.74 -4.75
CA ASP A 207 -14.92 9.63 -5.68
C ASP A 207 -14.06 9.89 -6.94
N PHE A 208 -12.78 10.20 -6.74
CA PHE A 208 -11.84 10.42 -7.83
C PHE A 208 -11.66 9.19 -8.74
N ALA A 209 -11.58 7.99 -8.16
CA ALA A 209 -11.47 6.74 -8.90
C ALA A 209 -12.77 6.40 -9.65
N ALA A 210 -13.93 6.68 -9.06
CA ALA A 210 -15.23 6.43 -9.67
C ALA A 210 -15.42 7.20 -10.98
N GLU A 211 -14.96 8.46 -11.04
CA GLU A 211 -14.94 9.26 -12.28
C GLU A 211 -14.11 8.62 -13.41
N ARG A 212 -13.22 7.68 -13.07
CA ARG A 212 -12.34 6.95 -14.01
C ARG A 212 -12.81 5.52 -14.26
N GLY A 213 -14.05 5.20 -13.87
CA GLY A 213 -14.62 3.87 -14.04
C GLY A 213 -13.97 2.81 -13.14
N ILE A 214 -13.43 3.22 -11.98
CA ILE A 214 -12.82 2.32 -11.01
C ILE A 214 -13.53 2.47 -9.65
N LEU A 215 -13.92 1.36 -9.05
CA LEU A 215 -14.43 1.33 -7.68
C LEU A 215 -13.29 1.03 -6.70
N LEU A 216 -13.10 1.90 -5.70
CA LEU A 216 -12.17 1.64 -4.60
C LEU A 216 -12.91 0.92 -3.47
N ALA A 217 -12.76 -0.40 -3.37
CA ALA A 217 -13.51 -1.22 -2.41
C ALA A 217 -13.07 -0.98 -0.96
N ASP A 218 -11.76 -1.11 -0.75
CA ASP A 218 -11.09 -0.83 0.52
C ASP A 218 -9.63 -0.43 0.27
N THR A 219 -9.02 0.18 1.28
CA THR A 219 -7.60 0.55 1.26
C THR A 219 -7.04 0.56 2.68
N LYS A 220 -5.73 0.36 2.78
CA LYS A 220 -4.97 0.39 4.02
C LYS A 220 -3.99 1.55 3.98
N PHE A 221 -4.04 2.39 5.00
CA PHE A 221 -3.06 3.46 5.23
C PHE A 221 -2.14 3.14 6.40
N GLU A 222 -0.97 3.76 6.41
CA GLU A 222 -0.11 3.86 7.57
C GLU A 222 0.17 5.32 7.90
N PHE A 223 0.32 5.59 9.20
CA PHE A 223 0.55 6.93 9.71
C PHE A 223 1.79 6.96 10.59
N GLY A 224 2.41 8.12 10.68
CA GLY A 224 3.52 8.39 11.57
C GLY A 224 3.43 9.77 12.20
N THR A 225 4.13 9.95 13.29
CA THR A 225 4.25 11.25 13.98
C THR A 225 5.69 11.75 13.94
N ASP A 226 5.87 13.06 13.83
CA ASP A 226 7.16 13.69 14.08
C ASP A 226 7.39 13.91 15.59
N ALA A 227 8.52 14.54 15.94
CA ALA A 227 8.89 14.80 17.33
C ALA A 227 7.89 15.71 18.07
N ASP A 228 7.14 16.54 17.34
CA ASP A 228 6.13 17.46 17.88
C ASP A 228 4.73 16.83 17.94
N GLY A 229 4.59 15.56 17.55
CA GLY A 229 3.29 14.85 17.55
C GLY A 229 2.38 15.23 16.37
N ARG A 230 2.91 15.89 15.34
CA ARG A 230 2.16 16.14 14.10
C ARG A 230 2.03 14.83 13.33
N LEU A 231 0.82 14.56 12.84
CA LEU A 231 0.46 13.34 12.14
C LEU A 231 0.71 13.50 10.64
N TYR A 232 1.32 12.50 10.04
CA TYR A 232 1.58 12.40 8.61
C TYR A 232 1.10 11.05 8.10
N ILE A 233 0.65 11.03 6.86
CA ILE A 233 0.48 9.77 6.13
C ILE A 233 1.85 9.35 5.57
N MET A 234 2.14 8.05 5.64
CA MET A 234 3.42 7.48 5.24
C MET A 234 3.20 6.16 4.52
N ASP A 235 4.29 5.42 4.27
CA ASP A 235 4.29 4.16 3.53
C ASP A 235 3.95 4.35 2.04
N GLU A 236 3.39 3.35 1.37
CA GLU A 236 2.75 3.50 0.07
C GLU A 236 1.28 3.91 0.25
N MET A 237 0.71 4.59 -0.74
CA MET A 237 -0.66 5.08 -0.63
C MET A 237 -1.49 4.74 -1.86
N LEU A 238 -2.65 4.12 -1.62
CA LEU A 238 -3.70 3.90 -2.64
C LEU A 238 -3.19 3.18 -3.89
N THR A 239 -2.22 2.28 -3.69
CA THR A 239 -1.69 1.38 -4.71
C THR A 239 -2.56 0.13 -4.84
N PRO A 240 -2.47 -0.63 -5.94
CA PRO A 240 -3.12 -1.94 -6.00
C PRO A 240 -2.55 -2.99 -5.02
N ASP A 241 -1.39 -2.75 -4.39
CA ASP A 241 -0.87 -3.62 -3.33
C ASP A 241 -1.54 -3.31 -1.97
N SER A 242 -1.94 -2.06 -1.74
CA SER A 242 -2.57 -1.58 -0.50
C SER A 242 -4.09 -1.42 -0.60
N SER A 243 -4.67 -1.59 -1.79
CA SER A 243 -6.06 -1.25 -2.09
C SER A 243 -6.70 -2.23 -3.06
N ARG A 244 -7.99 -2.50 -2.89
CA ARG A 244 -8.78 -3.25 -3.86
C ARG A 244 -9.48 -2.28 -4.81
N TYR A 245 -9.00 -2.24 -6.05
CA TYR A 245 -9.62 -1.49 -7.13
C TYR A 245 -10.35 -2.45 -8.06
N TRP A 246 -11.61 -2.16 -8.37
CA TRP A 246 -12.43 -2.95 -9.29
C TRP A 246 -12.79 -2.15 -10.54
N PRO A 247 -12.76 -2.76 -11.73
CA PRO A 247 -13.36 -2.15 -12.92
C PRO A 247 -14.86 -2.00 -12.69
N ALA A 248 -15.41 -0.79 -12.80
CA ALA A 248 -16.83 -0.56 -12.56
C ALA A 248 -17.73 -1.30 -13.55
N ASP A 249 -17.24 -1.56 -14.76
CA ASP A 249 -17.91 -2.30 -15.83
C ASP A 249 -17.89 -3.82 -15.62
N GLN A 250 -17.14 -4.32 -14.64
CA GLN A 250 -17.03 -5.75 -14.29
C GLN A 250 -17.48 -6.04 -12.85
N TYR A 251 -18.06 -5.05 -12.18
CA TYR A 251 -18.54 -5.18 -10.82
C TYR A 251 -19.87 -5.93 -10.77
N GLU A 252 -19.90 -7.03 -10.02
CA GLU A 252 -21.09 -7.85 -9.80
C GLU A 252 -21.29 -8.16 -8.30
N LEU A 253 -22.50 -7.88 -7.81
CA LEU A 253 -22.88 -8.19 -6.43
C LEU A 253 -22.93 -9.69 -6.18
N GLY A 254 -22.53 -10.12 -4.99
CA GLY A 254 -22.49 -11.53 -4.59
C GLY A 254 -21.27 -12.29 -5.12
N THR A 255 -20.31 -11.61 -5.75
CA THR A 255 -19.08 -12.21 -6.27
C THR A 255 -17.84 -11.67 -5.53
N SER A 256 -16.65 -12.19 -5.86
CA SER A 256 -15.39 -11.51 -5.60
C SER A 256 -14.97 -10.81 -6.90
N PRO A 257 -15.20 -9.49 -7.05
CA PRO A 257 -14.98 -8.82 -8.33
C PRO A 257 -13.52 -8.92 -8.79
N PRO A 258 -13.28 -8.89 -10.11
CA PRO A 258 -11.93 -8.75 -10.65
C PRO A 258 -11.24 -7.52 -10.04
N SER A 259 -9.97 -7.67 -9.68
CA SER A 259 -9.19 -6.61 -9.04
C SER A 259 -7.98 -6.22 -9.88
N TYR A 260 -7.58 -4.95 -9.84
CA TYR A 260 -6.35 -4.43 -10.45
C TYR A 260 -5.07 -4.83 -9.70
N ASP A 261 -5.16 -5.80 -8.78
CA ASP A 261 -4.09 -6.27 -7.91
C ASP A 261 -3.49 -7.60 -8.39
N LYS A 262 -3.01 -8.40 -7.43
CA LYS A 262 -2.34 -9.70 -7.59
C LYS A 262 -3.31 -10.85 -7.84
N GLN A 263 -4.57 -10.61 -8.21
CA GLN A 263 -5.59 -11.65 -8.33
C GLN A 263 -5.18 -12.78 -9.28
N PHE A 264 -4.59 -12.48 -10.45
CA PHE A 264 -4.10 -13.51 -11.39
C PHE A 264 -3.05 -14.44 -10.77
N VAL A 265 -2.18 -13.89 -9.92
CA VAL A 265 -1.18 -14.67 -9.20
C VAL A 265 -1.84 -15.53 -8.13
N ARG A 266 -2.79 -14.98 -7.36
CA ARG A 266 -3.52 -15.76 -6.36
C ARG A 266 -4.30 -16.91 -7.00
N ASP A 267 -5.02 -16.64 -8.09
CA ASP A 267 -5.81 -17.65 -8.80
C ASP A 267 -4.92 -18.77 -9.33
N TYR A 268 -3.78 -18.44 -9.93
CA TYR A 268 -2.79 -19.43 -10.38
C TYR A 268 -2.26 -20.27 -9.21
N LEU A 269 -1.86 -19.62 -8.11
CA LEU A 269 -1.31 -20.29 -6.93
C LEU A 269 -2.32 -21.21 -6.24
N GLU A 270 -3.61 -20.88 -6.24
CA GLU A 270 -4.68 -21.75 -5.70
C GLU A 270 -4.90 -23.02 -6.56
N THR A 271 -4.38 -23.08 -7.79
CA THR A 271 -4.37 -24.32 -8.60
C THR A 271 -3.25 -25.28 -8.23
N LEU A 272 -2.28 -24.85 -7.39
CA LEU A 272 -1.10 -25.60 -7.04
C LEU A 272 -1.24 -26.22 -5.64
N ASP A 273 -0.70 -27.43 -5.48
CA ASP A 273 -0.54 -28.06 -4.16
C ASP A 273 0.82 -27.66 -3.55
N TRP A 274 0.88 -26.45 -2.99
CA TRP A 274 2.12 -25.84 -2.49
C TRP A 274 2.09 -25.51 -0.98
N GLY A 275 0.95 -25.68 -0.30
CA GLY A 275 0.86 -25.47 1.15
C GLY A 275 1.05 -24.03 1.64
N LYS A 276 1.26 -23.05 0.74
CA LYS A 276 1.37 -21.61 1.03
C LYS A 276 2.54 -21.28 1.98
N THR A 277 3.63 -22.04 1.90
CA THR A 277 4.84 -21.87 2.71
C THR A 277 6.08 -21.66 1.84
N ALA A 278 7.02 -20.83 2.29
CA ALA A 278 8.23 -20.55 1.54
C ALA A 278 9.10 -21.82 1.33
N PRO A 279 9.79 -21.97 0.18
CA PRO A 279 9.86 -21.02 -0.95
C PRO A 279 8.62 -21.01 -1.84
N GLY A 280 8.29 -19.83 -2.40
CA GLY A 280 7.22 -19.66 -3.41
C GLY A 280 7.45 -20.46 -4.69
N PRO A 281 6.39 -20.94 -5.38
CA PRO A 281 6.53 -21.58 -6.67
C PRO A 281 6.83 -20.53 -7.73
N SER A 282 7.43 -20.96 -8.85
CA SER A 282 7.63 -20.09 -9.99
C SER A 282 6.33 -19.77 -10.72
N LEU A 283 6.27 -18.57 -11.30
CA LEU A 283 5.11 -18.08 -12.05
C LEU A 283 5.30 -18.28 -13.56
N PRO A 284 4.27 -18.76 -14.29
CA PRO A 284 4.28 -18.75 -15.74
C PRO A 284 4.41 -17.34 -16.30
N ALA A 285 5.11 -17.20 -17.43
CA ALA A 285 5.32 -15.90 -18.07
C ALA A 285 4.02 -15.14 -18.37
N GLU A 286 2.95 -15.85 -18.75
CA GLU A 286 1.63 -15.25 -18.98
C GLU A 286 1.04 -14.63 -17.70
N VAL A 287 1.20 -15.29 -16.56
CA VAL A 287 0.72 -14.79 -15.26
C VAL A 287 1.49 -13.52 -14.88
N ILE A 288 2.81 -13.51 -15.09
CA ILE A 288 3.66 -12.33 -14.87
C ILE A 288 3.21 -11.17 -15.75
N GLU A 289 3.03 -11.40 -17.05
CA GLU A 289 2.68 -10.36 -18.02
C GLU A 289 1.28 -9.78 -17.76
N ARG A 290 0.29 -10.64 -17.50
CA ARG A 290 -1.07 -10.19 -17.14
C ARG A 290 -1.09 -9.38 -15.86
N THR A 291 -0.29 -9.78 -14.88
CA THR A 291 -0.15 -9.04 -13.62
C THR A 291 0.50 -7.68 -13.85
N ARG A 292 1.59 -7.62 -14.63
CA ARG A 292 2.25 -6.37 -15.03
C ARG A 292 1.28 -5.44 -15.77
N ALA A 293 0.55 -5.95 -16.76
CA ALA A 293 -0.42 -5.19 -17.54
C ALA A 293 -1.51 -4.56 -16.66
N LYS A 294 -1.91 -5.23 -15.58
CA LYS A 294 -2.91 -4.72 -14.64
C LYS A 294 -2.42 -3.59 -13.77
N TYR A 295 -1.17 -3.65 -13.29
CA TYR A 295 -0.55 -2.50 -12.63
C TYR A 295 -0.40 -1.32 -13.59
N ALA A 296 -0.02 -1.56 -14.85
CA ALA A 296 0.10 -0.52 -15.85
C ALA A 296 -1.27 0.12 -16.17
N GLU A 297 -2.32 -0.69 -16.31
CA GLU A 297 -3.69 -0.22 -16.50
C GLU A 297 -4.16 0.63 -15.31
N ALA A 298 -3.89 0.21 -14.07
CA ALA A 298 -4.22 0.97 -12.88
C ALA A 298 -3.51 2.33 -12.83
N LEU A 299 -2.20 2.34 -13.09
CA LEU A 299 -1.41 3.58 -13.16
C LEU A 299 -1.95 4.53 -14.23
N GLN A 300 -2.25 4.00 -15.43
CA GLN A 300 -2.80 4.79 -16.54
C GLN A 300 -4.17 5.38 -16.19
N ARG A 301 -5.09 4.57 -15.66
CA ARG A 301 -6.45 5.04 -15.36
C ARG A 301 -6.49 6.01 -14.19
N LEU A 302 -5.70 5.77 -13.13
CA LEU A 302 -5.70 6.61 -11.93
C LEU A 302 -4.89 7.89 -12.13
N ALA A 303 -3.66 7.77 -12.64
CA ALA A 303 -2.70 8.88 -12.70
C ALA A 303 -2.47 9.44 -14.11
N GLY A 304 -2.99 8.79 -15.16
CA GLY A 304 -2.75 9.20 -16.55
C GLY A 304 -1.34 8.91 -17.06
N ILE A 305 -0.57 8.08 -16.34
CA ILE A 305 0.83 7.78 -16.65
C ILE A 305 0.92 6.45 -17.40
N SER A 306 1.49 6.48 -18.60
CA SER A 306 1.77 5.28 -19.39
C SER A 306 3.17 4.74 -19.09
N VAL A 307 3.32 3.43 -19.14
CA VAL A 307 4.61 2.75 -19.09
C VAL A 307 4.77 1.87 -20.33
N ASP A 308 5.96 1.87 -20.90
CA ASP A 308 6.36 0.99 -22.00
C ASP A 308 6.60 -0.45 -21.50
#